data_AF-A0A7J0DX91-F1
#
_entry.id   AF-A0A7J0DX91-F1
#
_cell.length_a   1.000
_cell.length_b   1.000
_cell.length_c   1.000
_cell.angle_alpha   90.00
_cell.angle_beta   90.00
_cell.angle_gamma   90.00
#
_symmetry.space_group_name_H-M   'P 1'
#
loop_
_entity.id
_entity.type
_entity.pdbx_description
1 polymer ?
#
loop_
_entity_poly.entity_id
_entity_poly.type
_entity_poly.pdbx_seq_one_letter_code
_entity_poly.pdbx_strand_id
1 'polypeptide(L)'
;MGGATVGARLGRIFLPKDELLLAGISDDDIFNGKVTDNWRAFMKGQIKRARGFLDEGKHVINELEVDVRWAIWTGLLLYMQLLDGIEANDYDNLTKKISLGKGKMLLTALLGYGKSSGLF
;
A
#
# COMPACT_ATOMS: atom_id res chain seq x y z
N MET A 1 4.95 -8.92 -12.59
CA MET A 1 5.05 -7.47 -12.93
C MET A 1 3.71 -6.84 -12.56
N GLY A 2 3.62 -5.84 -11.68
CA GLY A 2 2.30 -5.28 -11.32
C GLY A 2 2.30 -4.57 -9.97
N GLY A 3 1.73 -3.37 -9.93
CA GLY A 3 1.60 -2.56 -8.72
C GLY A 3 0.83 -1.28 -9.04
N ALA A 4 1.52 -0.27 -9.60
CA ALA A 4 0.90 0.98 -10.06
C ALA A 4 1.25 1.35 -11.51
N THR A 5 2.48 1.06 -11.94
CA THR A 5 2.98 1.29 -13.31
C THR A 5 2.26 0.52 -14.40
N VAL A 6 1.73 -0.67 -14.09
CA VAL A 6 1.00 -1.50 -15.06
C VAL A 6 -0.39 -0.93 -15.33
N GLY A 7 -1.07 -0.37 -14.32
CA GLY A 7 -2.35 0.31 -14.52
C GLY A 7 -2.19 1.53 -15.44
N ALA A 8 -1.26 2.42 -15.10
CA ALA A 8 -0.97 3.60 -15.91
C ALA A 8 -0.54 3.24 -17.35
N ARG A 9 0.36 2.26 -17.52
CA ARG A 9 0.76 1.77 -18.87
C ARG A 9 -0.36 1.09 -19.65
N LEU A 10 -1.39 0.60 -18.98
CA LEU A 10 -2.60 0.02 -19.58
C LEU A 10 -3.74 1.05 -19.67
N GLY A 11 -3.48 2.34 -19.43
CA GLY A 11 -4.47 3.42 -19.51
C GLY A 11 -5.50 3.43 -18.37
N ARG A 12 -5.21 2.78 -17.24
CA ARG A 12 -6.11 2.63 -16.09
C ARG A 12 -5.58 3.37 -14.86
N ILE A 13 -6.38 4.30 -14.35
CA ILE A 13 -6.14 5.01 -13.10
C ILE A 13 -7.21 4.58 -12.10
N PHE A 14 -6.79 3.98 -10.98
CA PHE A 14 -7.66 3.50 -9.91
C PHE A 14 -7.79 4.49 -8.74
N LEU A 15 -7.25 5.69 -8.90
CA LEU A 15 -7.29 6.76 -7.91
C LEU A 15 -8.59 7.58 -8.06
N PRO A 16 -9.11 8.17 -6.97
CA PRO A 16 -10.31 9.01 -7.03
C PRO A 16 -10.08 10.21 -7.97
N LYS A 17 -10.84 10.28 -9.08
CA LYS A 17 -10.62 11.27 -10.14
C LYS A 17 -10.96 12.69 -9.71
N ASP A 18 -12.02 12.84 -8.93
CA ASP A 18 -12.42 14.09 -8.31
C ASP A 18 -11.32 14.65 -7.40
N GLU A 19 -10.70 13.81 -6.57
CA GLU A 19 -9.60 14.23 -5.70
C GLU A 19 -8.32 14.56 -6.48
N LEU A 20 -8.03 13.83 -7.57
CA LEU A 20 -6.93 14.17 -8.48
C LEU A 20 -7.13 15.54 -9.13
N LEU A 21 -8.36 15.82 -9.60
CA LEU A 21 -8.72 17.13 -10.18
C LEU A 21 -8.57 18.25 -9.14
N LEU A 22 -9.03 18.05 -7.91
CA LEU A 22 -8.88 19.01 -6.82
C LEU A 22 -7.42 19.26 -6.44
N ALA A 23 -6.58 18.24 -6.56
CA ALA A 23 -5.13 18.35 -6.37
C ALA A 23 -4.40 18.95 -7.59
N GLY A 24 -5.11 19.24 -8.69
CA GLY A 24 -4.52 19.75 -9.93
C GLY A 24 -3.58 18.75 -10.60
N ILE A 25 -3.85 17.44 -10.46
CA ILE A 25 -3.06 16.36 -11.06
C ILE A 25 -3.81 15.86 -12.29
N SER A 26 -3.19 15.94 -13.45
CA SER A 26 -3.76 15.41 -14.69
C SER A 26 -3.42 13.93 -14.89
N ASP A 27 -4.25 13.23 -15.67
CA ASP A 27 -3.95 11.87 -16.12
C ASP A 27 -2.60 11.82 -16.87
N ASP A 28 -2.28 12.85 -17.65
CA ASP A 28 -1.00 12.98 -18.36
C ASP A 28 0.19 13.11 -17.41
N ASP A 29 0.07 13.82 -16.29
CA ASP A 29 1.13 13.88 -15.29
C ASP A 29 1.43 12.49 -14.71
N ILE A 30 0.39 11.69 -14.48
CA ILE A 30 0.50 10.32 -13.98
C ILE A 30 1.14 9.42 -15.04
N PHE A 31 0.66 9.47 -16.29
CA PHE A 31 1.18 8.64 -17.38
C PHE A 31 2.63 8.97 -17.74
N ASN A 32 3.03 10.23 -17.64
CA ASN A 32 4.42 10.68 -17.83
C ASN A 32 5.29 10.49 -16.58
N GLY A 33 4.75 9.92 -15.50
CA GLY A 33 5.50 9.61 -14.29
C GLY A 33 5.99 10.83 -13.50
N LYS A 34 5.25 11.95 -13.55
CA LYS A 34 5.64 13.19 -12.87
C LYS A 34 5.34 13.11 -11.37
N VAL A 35 6.39 13.06 -10.56
CA VAL A 35 6.30 13.08 -9.09
C VAL A 35 6.41 14.53 -8.59
N THR A 36 5.31 15.28 -8.73
CA THR A 36 5.21 16.69 -8.31
C THR A 36 4.89 16.80 -6.81
N ASP A 37 4.96 18.02 -6.26
CA ASP A 37 4.57 18.25 -4.86
C ASP A 37 3.08 18.01 -4.62
N ASN A 38 2.23 18.33 -5.61
CA ASN A 38 0.80 17.99 -5.58
C ASN A 38 0.61 16.47 -5.53
N TRP A 39 1.37 15.70 -6.31
CA TRP A 39 1.35 14.24 -6.26
C TRP A 39 1.75 13.71 -4.87
N ARG A 40 2.84 14.21 -4.29
CA ARG A 40 3.29 13.83 -2.93
C ARG A 40 2.21 14.13 -1.89
N ALA A 41 1.62 15.32 -1.95
CA ALA A 41 0.56 15.73 -1.02
C ALA A 41 -0.70 14.84 -1.17
N PHE A 42 -1.10 14.57 -2.40
CA PHE A 42 -2.21 13.66 -2.71
C PHE A 42 -1.94 12.24 -2.16
N MET A 43 -0.76 11.67 -2.45
CA MET A 43 -0.38 10.33 -2.00
C MET A 43 -0.30 10.22 -0.48
N LYS A 44 0.18 11.25 0.24
CA LYS A 44 0.13 11.31 1.71
C LYS A 44 -1.30 11.13 2.23
N GLY A 45 -2.27 11.80 1.61
CA GLY A 45 -3.69 11.66 1.95
C GLY A 45 -4.21 10.25 1.71
N GLN A 46 -3.91 9.66 0.55
CA GLN A 46 -4.34 8.30 0.22
C GLN A 46 -3.71 7.24 1.14
N ILE A 47 -2.42 7.37 1.46
CA ILE A 47 -1.72 6.46 2.38
C ILE A 47 -2.30 6.57 3.78
N LYS A 48 -2.57 7.78 4.27
CA LYS A 48 -3.25 7.98 5.56
C LYS A 48 -4.61 7.27 5.60
N ARG A 49 -5.42 7.41 4.54
CA ARG A 49 -6.71 6.74 4.41
C ARG A 49 -6.56 5.21 4.41
N ALA A 50 -5.62 4.69 3.62
CA ALA A 50 -5.34 3.26 3.55
C ALA A 50 -4.91 2.68 4.91
N ARG A 51 -4.06 3.41 5.66
CA ARG A 51 -3.67 3.00 7.03
C ARG A 51 -4.88 2.97 7.97
N GLY A 52 -5.83 3.90 7.84
CA GLY A 52 -7.08 3.87 8.59
C GLY A 52 -7.86 2.58 8.38
N PHE A 53 -8.11 2.18 7.12
CA PHE A 53 -8.78 0.92 6.81
C PHE A 53 -8.02 -0.31 7.29
N LEU A 54 -6.68 -0.32 7.17
CA LEU A 54 -5.87 -1.41 7.69
C LEU A 54 -5.95 -1.51 9.21
N ASP A 55 -6.03 -0.37 9.92
CA ASP A 55 -6.17 -0.34 11.37
C ASP A 55 -7.53 -0.86 11.83
N GLU A 56 -8.61 -0.42 11.18
CA GLU A 56 -9.96 -0.95 11.41
C GLU A 56 -10.02 -2.47 11.19
N GLY A 57 -9.38 -2.96 10.12
CA GLY A 57 -9.33 -4.38 9.79
C GLY A 57 -8.64 -5.25 10.85
N LYS A 58 -7.76 -4.69 11.69
CA LYS A 58 -7.07 -5.44 12.75
C LYS A 58 -8.03 -6.10 13.74
N HIS A 59 -9.13 -5.42 14.04
CA HIS A 59 -10.14 -5.94 14.97
C HIS A 59 -10.85 -7.17 14.39
N VAL A 60 -11.27 -7.08 13.12
CA VAL A 60 -11.94 -8.16 12.39
C VAL A 60 -11.04 -9.40 12.29
N ILE A 61 -9.74 -9.23 12.09
CA ILE A 61 -8.81 -10.37 11.95
C ILE A 61 -8.77 -11.23 13.22
N ASN A 62 -8.91 -10.63 14.40
CA ASN A 62 -8.89 -11.37 15.65
C ASN A 62 -10.14 -12.25 15.84
N GLU A 63 -11.22 -11.95 15.14
CA GLU A 63 -12.48 -12.73 15.17
C GLU A 63 -12.44 -13.93 14.22
N LEU A 64 -11.45 -14.01 13.33
CA LEU A 64 -11.30 -15.13 12.39
C LEU A 64 -10.77 -16.40 13.06
N GLU A 65 -11.05 -17.55 12.43
CA GLU A 65 -10.45 -18.84 12.80
C GLU A 65 -8.92 -18.79 12.78
N VAL A 66 -8.30 -19.46 13.75
CA VAL A 66 -6.85 -19.48 13.97
C VAL A 66 -6.07 -19.87 12.71
N ASP A 67 -6.57 -20.86 11.97
CA ASP A 67 -5.86 -21.44 10.81
C ASP A 67 -5.74 -20.47 9.63
N VAL A 68 -6.63 -19.47 9.56
CA VAL A 68 -6.63 -18.45 8.48
C VAL A 68 -6.04 -17.13 8.98
N ARG A 69 -6.15 -16.86 10.29
CA ARG A 69 -5.75 -15.60 10.92
C ARG A 69 -4.30 -15.21 10.62
N TRP A 70 -3.37 -16.17 10.63
CA TRP A 70 -1.95 -15.89 10.37
C TRP A 70 -1.73 -15.35 8.94
N ALA A 71 -2.37 -15.94 7.93
CA ALA A 71 -2.22 -15.52 6.55
C ALA A 71 -2.75 -14.10 6.33
N ILE A 72 -3.88 -13.76 6.97
CA ILE A 72 -4.46 -12.43 6.90
C ILE A 72 -3.59 -11.40 7.64
N TRP A 73 -3.06 -11.74 8.83
CA TRP A 73 -2.09 -10.88 9.53
C TRP A 73 -0.84 -10.63 8.69
N THR A 74 -0.27 -11.66 8.08
CA THR A 74 0.88 -11.52 7.19
C THR A 74 0.56 -10.60 6.03
N GLY A 75 -0.60 -10.76 5.38
CA GLY A 75 -1.07 -9.87 4.32
C GLY A 75 -1.14 -8.41 4.77
N LEU A 76 -1.81 -8.14 5.89
CA LEU A 76 -1.92 -6.80 6.47
C LEU A 76 -0.55 -6.18 6.72
N LEU A 77 0.37 -6.90 7.37
CA LEU A 77 1.71 -6.41 7.68
C LEU A 77 2.54 -6.13 6.41
N LEU A 78 2.41 -6.98 5.38
CA LEU A 78 3.05 -6.75 4.09
C LEU A 78 2.51 -5.48 3.43
N TYR A 79 1.19 -5.25 3.47
CA TYR A 79 0.59 -4.02 2.95
C TYR A 79 1.09 -2.79 3.69
N MET A 80 1.16 -2.81 5.03
CA MET A 80 1.73 -1.70 5.81
C MET A 80 3.16 -1.38 5.37
N GLN A 81 3.99 -2.41 5.16
CA GLN A 81 5.37 -2.21 4.72
C GLN A 81 5.50 -1.70 3.28
N LEU A 82 4.54 -2.01 2.40
CA LEU A 82 4.49 -1.41 1.07
C LEU A 82 4.20 0.09 1.16
N LEU A 83 3.29 0.50 2.05
CA LEU A 83 3.01 1.92 2.30
C LEU A 83 4.26 2.64 2.83
N ASP A 84 4.97 2.05 3.80
CA ASP A 84 6.26 2.57 4.29
C ASP A 84 7.27 2.70 3.13
N GLY A 85 7.29 1.74 2.22
CA GLY A 85 8.16 1.75 1.04
C GLY A 85 7.84 2.90 0.08
N ILE A 86 6.56 3.22 -0.12
CA ILE A 86 6.14 4.38 -0.93
C ILE A 86 6.62 5.67 -0.27
N GLU A 87 6.43 5.82 1.04
CA GLU A 87 6.87 7.02 1.79
C GLU A 87 8.40 7.17 1.79
N ALA A 88 9.14 6.09 2.00
CA ALA A 88 10.61 6.08 1.99
C ALA A 88 11.21 6.41 0.62
N ASN A 89 10.45 6.18 -0.46
CA ASN A 89 10.84 6.52 -1.81
C ASN A 89 10.26 7.87 -2.28
N ASP A 90 9.96 8.77 -1.33
CA ASP A 90 9.43 10.12 -1.60
C ASP A 90 8.16 10.10 -2.47
N TYR A 91 7.29 9.10 -2.24
CA TYR A 91 6.03 8.91 -2.95
C TYR A 91 6.17 8.66 -4.46
N ASP A 92 7.37 8.29 -4.92
CA ASP A 92 7.64 7.91 -6.31
C ASP A 92 7.26 6.44 -6.56
N ASN A 93 5.98 6.18 -6.71
CA ASN A 93 5.44 4.88 -7.14
C ASN A 93 5.06 4.85 -8.63
N LEU A 94 5.29 5.95 -9.35
CA LEU A 94 5.04 6.07 -10.78
C LEU A 94 6.22 5.62 -11.62
N THR A 95 7.45 5.92 -11.21
CA THR A 95 8.65 5.56 -11.98
C THR A 95 9.39 4.38 -11.35
N LYS A 96 9.35 4.29 -10.02
CA LYS A 96 10.03 3.23 -9.27
C LYS A 96 9.05 2.21 -8.73
N LYS A 97 9.48 0.94 -8.76
CA LYS A 97 8.74 -0.16 -8.18
C LYS A 97 9.11 -0.30 -6.70
N ILE A 98 8.12 -0.24 -5.83
CA ILE A 98 8.30 -0.69 -4.45
C ILE A 98 8.35 -2.22 -4.43
N SER A 99 9.43 -2.78 -3.90
CA SER A 99 9.59 -4.22 -3.72
C SER A 99 10.09 -4.50 -2.31
N LEU A 100 9.43 -5.43 -1.63
CA LEU A 100 9.92 -5.97 -0.38
C LEU A 100 10.93 -7.08 -0.70
N GLY A 101 12.07 -7.08 0.01
CA GLY A 101 13.05 -8.16 -0.10
C GLY A 101 12.50 -9.47 0.46
N LYS A 102 12.93 -10.61 -0.09
CA LYS A 102 12.46 -11.95 0.35
C LYS A 102 12.65 -12.19 1.86
N GLY A 103 13.75 -11.68 2.43
CA GLY A 103 13.99 -11.77 3.87
C GLY A 103 12.97 -10.99 4.71
N LYS A 104 12.59 -9.79 4.25
CA LYS A 104 11.55 -8.98 4.92
C LYS A 104 10.18 -9.66 4.84
N MET A 105 9.86 -10.27 3.70
CA MET A 105 8.64 -11.07 3.53
C MET A 105 8.60 -12.26 4.48
N LEU A 106 9.70 -13.02 4.58
CA LEU A 106 9.79 -14.17 5.48
C LEU A 106 9.64 -13.76 6.95
N LEU A 107 10.33 -12.69 7.37
CA LEU A 107 10.20 -12.14 8.71
C LEU A 107 8.75 -11.72 8.99
N THR A 108 8.07 -11.12 8.01
CA THR A 108 6.68 -10.71 8.14
C THR A 108 5.72 -11.90 8.28
N ALA A 109 6.00 -13.01 7.60
CA ALA A 109 5.23 -14.24 7.75
C ALA A 109 5.37 -14.81 9.17
N LEU A 110 6.59 -14.84 9.72
CA LEU A 110 6.84 -15.26 11.10
C LEU A 110 6.12 -14.37 12.12
N LEU A 111 6.16 -13.05 11.92
CA LEU A 111 5.44 -12.10 12.78
C LEU A 111 3.92 -12.28 12.69
N GLY A 112 3.37 -12.50 11.49
CA GLY A 112 1.94 -12.78 11.30
C GLY A 112 1.49 -14.06 12.00
N TYR A 113 2.34 -15.10 11.98
CA TYR A 113 2.11 -16.32 12.75
C TYR A 113 2.07 -16.05 14.25
N GLY A 114 3.09 -15.39 14.81
CA GLY A 114 3.13 -15.07 16.25
C GLY A 114 1.91 -14.26 16.73
N LYS A 115 1.47 -13.31 15.91
CA LYS A 115 0.28 -12.47 16.19
C LYS A 115 -1.04 -13.26 16.14
N SER A 116 -1.10 -14.34 15.35
CA SER A 116 -2.27 -15.22 15.31
C SER A 116 -2.39 -16.12 16.54
N SER A 117 -1.25 -16.56 17.08
CA SER A 117 -1.13 -17.52 18.18
C SER A 117 -1.21 -16.87 19.57
N GLY A 118 -1.35 -15.54 19.64
CA GLY A 118 -1.38 -14.79 20.90
C GLY A 118 -0.01 -14.65 21.57
N LEU A 119 1.10 -14.81 20.83
CA LEU A 119 2.44 -14.65 21.39
C LEU A 119 2.79 -13.18 21.70
N PHE A 120 2.08 -12.21 21.10
CA PHE A 120 2.20 -10.76 21.31
C PHE A 120 0.90 -10.04 20.96
#